data_AF-A0A944PNZ4-F1
#
_entry.id   AF-A0A944PNZ4-F1
#
_cell.length_a   1.000
_cell.length_b   1.000
_cell.length_c   1.000
_cell.angle_alpha   90.00
_cell.angle_beta   90.00
_cell.angle_gamma   90.00
#
_symmetry.space_group_name_H-M   'P 1'
#
loop_
_entity.id
_entity.type
_entity.pdbx_description
1 polymer ?
#
loop_
_entity_poly.entity_id
_entity_poly.type
_entity_poly.pdbx_seq_one_letter_code
_entity_poly.pdbx_strand_id
1 'polypeptide(L)'
;MNTNTQQQGRNPDNGPFLLAKVLADALVTIGRQRQQPPEPDAREGRPAVCRRCGEAAYWHQTVRGKWILIQPGESPCHLIPAGKRWRIAADGTAVNLGASTPADTCRVSHFDVCGQTGFPAGAATAV
;
A
#
# COMPACT_ATOMS: atom_id res chain seq x y z
N MET A 1 -70.84 -7.13 38.96
CA MET A 1 -69.73 -8.10 38.82
C MET A 1 -69.62 -8.49 37.35
N ASN A 2 -68.57 -8.30 36.56
CA ASN A 2 -67.17 -7.93 36.80
C ASN A 2 -66.61 -7.18 35.57
N THR A 3 -65.77 -6.19 35.84
CA THR A 3 -64.88 -5.48 34.90
C THR A 3 -63.77 -6.41 34.41
N ASN A 4 -63.54 -6.54 33.10
CA ASN A 4 -62.36 -7.22 32.57
C ASN A 4 -61.50 -6.26 31.76
N THR A 5 -60.53 -5.69 32.46
CA THR A 5 -59.45 -4.85 31.96
C THR A 5 -58.47 -5.72 31.18
N GLN A 6 -58.48 -5.66 29.85
CA GLN A 6 -57.34 -6.16 29.05
C GLN A 6 -56.25 -5.09 29.01
N GLN A 7 -55.34 -5.17 29.97
CA GLN A 7 -54.00 -4.57 29.88
C GLN A 7 -53.17 -5.40 28.90
N GLN A 8 -53.09 -4.95 27.65
CA GLN A 8 -52.09 -5.45 26.70
C GLN A 8 -50.73 -4.86 27.10
N GLY A 9 -49.84 -5.73 27.59
CA GLY A 9 -48.47 -5.39 27.92
C GLY A 9 -47.74 -4.82 26.71
N ARG A 10 -47.27 -3.57 26.83
CA ARG A 10 -46.27 -2.98 25.93
C ARG A 10 -45.01 -3.85 25.98
N ASN A 11 -44.65 -4.45 24.85
CA ASN A 11 -43.32 -5.01 24.63
C ASN A 11 -42.31 -3.84 24.51
N PRO A 12 -41.32 -3.69 25.41
CA PRO A 12 -40.40 -2.55 25.43
C PRO A 12 -39.24 -2.64 24.43
N ASP A 13 -39.12 -3.73 23.67
CA ASP A 13 -37.95 -3.97 22.80
C ASP A 13 -38.00 -3.27 21.41
N ASN A 14 -39.06 -2.51 21.11
CA ASN A 14 -39.12 -1.69 19.89
C ASN A 14 -38.76 -0.23 20.19
N GLY A 15 -37.51 0.01 20.62
CA GLY A 15 -36.93 1.35 20.64
C GLY A 15 -36.64 1.85 19.23
N PRO A 16 -36.77 3.16 18.93
CA PRO A 16 -36.43 3.70 17.63
C PRO A 16 -34.95 3.39 17.35
N PHE A 17 -34.68 2.75 16.21
CA PHE A 17 -33.31 2.59 15.72
C PHE A 17 -32.63 3.95 15.77
N LEU A 18 -31.63 4.09 16.64
CA LEU A 18 -30.77 5.27 16.70
C LEU A 18 -29.89 5.25 15.45
N LEU A 19 -30.50 5.48 14.29
CA LEU A 19 -29.85 5.47 12.98
C LEU A 19 -28.66 6.42 12.97
N ALA A 20 -28.77 7.53 13.70
CA ALA A 20 -27.68 8.47 13.95
C ALA A 20 -26.48 7.84 14.67
N LYS A 21 -26.71 6.97 15.66
CA LYS A 21 -25.63 6.27 16.37
C LYS A 21 -24.98 5.21 15.50
N VAL A 22 -25.77 4.43 14.76
CA VAL A 22 -25.25 3.44 13.80
C VAL A 22 -24.44 4.12 12.70
N LEU A 23 -24.90 5.27 12.19
CA LEU A 23 -24.19 6.05 11.18
C LEU A 23 -22.90 6.64 11.75
N ALA A 24 -22.93 7.17 12.98
CA ALA A 24 -21.74 7.69 13.66
C ALA A 24 -20.70 6.57 13.88
N ASP A 25 -21.11 5.41 14.37
CA ASP A 25 -20.23 4.26 14.58
C ASP A 25 -19.67 3.72 13.24
N ALA A 26 -20.47 3.71 12.16
CA ALA A 26 -20.01 3.36 10.82
C ALA A 26 -18.99 4.36 10.27
N LEU A 27 -19.24 5.67 10.42
CA LEU A 27 -18.32 6.72 9.97
C LEU A 27 -16.98 6.67 10.72
N VAL A 28 -17.01 6.41 12.04
CA VAL A 28 -15.80 6.20 12.85
C VAL A 28 -15.03 4.97 12.36
N THR A 29 -15.73 3.88 12.07
CA THR A 29 -15.12 2.63 11.57
C THR A 29 -14.46 2.83 10.21
N ILE A 30 -15.15 3.47 9.26
CA ILE A 30 -14.60 3.80 7.94
C ILE A 30 -13.40 4.74 8.07
N GLY A 31 -13.46 5.71 8.99
CA GLY A 31 -12.35 6.61 9.30
C GLY A 31 -11.11 5.86 9.78
N ARG A 32 -11.27 4.92 10.73
CA ARG A 32 -10.17 4.05 11.21
C ARG A 32 -9.63 3.16 10.10
N GLN A 33 -10.51 2.60 9.28
CA GLN A 33 -10.12 1.70 8.19
C GLN A 33 -9.34 2.41 7.08
N ARG A 34 -9.59 3.70 6.83
CA ARG A 34 -8.76 4.55 5.96
C ARG A 34 -7.41 4.91 6.56
N GLN A 35 -7.31 4.96 7.88
CA GLN A 35 -6.08 5.27 8.60
C GLN A 35 -5.21 4.04 8.82
N GLN A 36 -5.79 2.84 8.73
CA GLN A 36 -5.04 1.60 8.80
C GLN A 36 -4.13 1.51 7.57
N PRO A 37 -2.79 1.40 7.75
CA PRO A 37 -1.91 1.09 6.65
C PRO A 37 -2.42 -0.19 5.97
N PRO A 38 -2.39 -0.29 4.63
CA PRO A 38 -2.66 -1.56 3.99
C PRO A 38 -1.74 -2.61 4.63
N GLU A 39 -2.29 -3.76 5.03
CA GLU A 39 -1.45 -4.87 5.48
C GLU A 39 -0.43 -5.14 4.37
N PRO A 40 0.86 -5.34 4.71
CA PRO A 40 1.87 -5.64 3.72
C PRO A 40 1.45 -6.92 2.99
N ASP A 41 1.15 -6.79 1.69
CA ASP A 41 0.91 -7.94 0.84
C ASP A 41 2.15 -8.85 0.90
N ALA A 42 1.95 -10.16 0.89
CA ALA A 42 3.01 -11.15 0.98
C ALA A 42 4.09 -11.04 -0.12
N ARG A 43 3.88 -10.19 -1.13
CA ARG A 43 4.83 -9.89 -2.20
C ARG A 43 5.80 -8.75 -1.89
N GLU A 44 5.54 -7.93 -0.87
CA GLU A 44 6.39 -6.77 -0.54
C GLU A 44 7.82 -7.20 -0.22
N GLY A 45 8.81 -6.55 -0.86
CA GLY A 45 10.22 -6.90 -0.73
C GLY A 45 10.59 -8.30 -1.22
N ARG A 46 9.66 -9.04 -1.85
CA ARG A 46 9.92 -10.41 -2.30
C ARG A 46 10.75 -10.38 -3.59
N PRO A 47 11.84 -11.17 -3.66
CA PRO A 47 12.58 -11.32 -4.90
C PRO A 47 11.69 -11.98 -5.96
N ALA A 48 11.80 -11.50 -7.19
CA ALA A 48 11.15 -12.04 -8.35
C ALA A 48 12.12 -12.07 -9.52
N VAL A 49 12.01 -13.12 -10.33
CA VAL A 49 12.78 -13.25 -11.57
C VAL A 49 11.95 -12.68 -12.71
N CYS A 50 12.52 -11.74 -13.45
CA CYS A 50 11.85 -11.15 -14.60
C CYS A 50 11.71 -12.20 -15.70
N ARG A 51 10.47 -12.48 -16.13
CA ARG A 51 10.19 -13.46 -17.19
C ARG A 51 10.76 -13.09 -18.56
N ARG A 52 11.15 -11.83 -18.76
CA ARG A 52 11.68 -11.34 -20.05
C ARG A 52 13.20 -11.47 -20.16
N CYS A 53 13.93 -11.08 -19.13
CA CYS A 53 15.40 -11.08 -19.16
C CYS A 53 16.04 -12.11 -18.22
N GLY A 54 15.28 -12.75 -17.33
CA GLY A 54 15.80 -13.73 -16.37
C GLY A 54 16.49 -13.12 -15.14
N GLU A 55 16.61 -11.80 -15.06
CA GLU A 55 17.27 -11.11 -13.95
C GLU A 55 16.39 -10.99 -12.70
N ALA A 56 17.02 -10.94 -11.53
CA ALA A 56 16.35 -10.75 -10.24
C ALA A 56 15.98 -9.28 -10.00
N ALA A 57 14.82 -9.05 -9.39
CA ALA A 57 14.33 -7.74 -8.96
C ALA A 57 13.37 -7.90 -7.78
N TYR A 58 12.94 -6.80 -7.15
CA TYR A 58 12.09 -6.84 -5.95
C TYR A 58 10.74 -6.17 -6.20
N TRP A 59 9.66 -6.80 -5.75
CA TRP A 59 8.33 -6.19 -5.78
C TRP A 59 8.18 -5.21 -4.63
N HIS A 60 7.68 -4.02 -4.94
CA HIS A 60 7.32 -3.01 -3.96
C HIS A 60 5.97 -2.40 -4.30
N GLN A 61 5.18 -2.10 -3.27
CA GLN A 61 3.95 -1.36 -3.40
C GLN A 61 4.26 0.14 -3.47
N THR A 62 3.64 0.82 -4.41
CA THR A 62 3.71 2.28 -4.53
C THR A 62 2.76 2.95 -3.55
N VAL A 63 2.97 4.24 -3.28
CA VAL A 63 2.04 5.06 -2.46
C VAL A 63 0.59 5.08 -2.98
N ARG A 64 0.36 4.69 -4.24
CA ARG A 64 -0.98 4.58 -4.85
C ARG A 64 -1.54 3.15 -4.82
N GLY A 65 -0.92 2.24 -4.07
CA GLY A 65 -1.31 0.84 -3.93
C GLY A 65 -0.97 -0.05 -5.13
N LYS A 66 -0.32 0.47 -6.18
CA LYS A 66 0.10 -0.31 -7.35
C LYS A 66 1.44 -1.00 -7.10
N TRP A 67 1.65 -2.17 -7.70
CA TRP A 67 2.92 -2.90 -7.63
C TRP A 67 3.91 -2.44 -8.70
N ILE A 68 5.17 -2.29 -8.31
CA ILE A 68 6.28 -2.03 -9.22
C ILE A 68 7.46 -2.96 -8.91
N LEU A 69 8.17 -3.36 -9.96
CA LEU A 69 9.37 -4.16 -9.86
C LEU A 69 10.58 -3.21 -9.85
N ILE A 70 11.42 -3.26 -8.82
CA ILE A 70 12.56 -2.37 -8.64
C ILE A 70 13.85 -3.16 -8.81
N GLN A 71 14.83 -2.58 -9.52
CA GLN A 71 16.14 -3.22 -9.67
C GLN A 71 16.83 -3.37 -8.32
N PRO A 72 17.63 -4.43 -8.15
CA PRO A 72 18.46 -4.59 -6.99
C PRO A 72 19.55 -3.50 -6.98
N GLY A 73 19.82 -2.99 -5.78
CA GLY A 73 20.82 -1.96 -5.52
C GLY A 73 20.37 -0.53 -5.82
N GLU A 74 21.36 0.36 -5.76
CA GLU A 74 21.16 1.80 -5.89
C GLU A 74 22.05 2.36 -6.98
N SER A 75 21.64 3.48 -7.56
CA SER A 75 22.36 4.17 -8.63
C SER A 75 22.39 5.66 -8.35
N PRO A 76 23.43 6.38 -8.78
CA PRO A 76 23.48 7.83 -8.61
C PRO A 76 22.27 8.51 -9.25
N CYS A 77 21.53 9.35 -8.50
CA CYS A 77 20.30 9.96 -8.99
C CYS A 77 20.52 10.85 -10.23
N HIS A 78 21.71 11.44 -10.38
CA HIS A 78 22.05 12.29 -11.52
C HIS A 78 22.14 11.51 -12.85
N LEU A 79 22.31 10.18 -12.80
CA LEU A 79 22.30 9.31 -13.98
C LEU A 79 20.90 8.81 -14.35
N ILE A 80 19.92 8.95 -13.43
CA ILE A 80 18.54 8.51 -13.65
C ILE A 80 17.68 9.72 -14.02
N PRO A 81 16.87 9.67 -15.10
CA PRO A 81 15.91 10.72 -15.42
C PRO A 81 14.92 10.96 -14.28
N ALA A 82 14.59 12.23 -14.00
CA ALA A 82 13.73 12.64 -12.88
C ALA A 82 12.49 11.76 -12.67
N GLY A 83 11.67 11.55 -13.71
CA GLY A 83 10.44 10.75 -13.61
C GLY A 83 10.64 9.24 -13.35
N LYS A 84 11.87 8.75 -13.43
CA LYS A 84 12.22 7.33 -13.24
C LYS A 84 12.96 7.07 -11.92
N ARG A 85 13.10 8.09 -11.07
CA ARG A 85 13.76 8.00 -9.78
C ARG A 85 12.80 7.46 -8.73
N TRP A 86 13.22 6.38 -8.09
CA TRP A 86 12.47 5.74 -7.01
C TRP A 86 13.30 5.74 -5.72
N ARG A 87 12.62 5.78 -4.58
CA ARG A 87 13.18 5.37 -3.30
C ARG A 87 12.28 4.32 -2.67
N ILE A 88 12.86 3.47 -1.84
CA ILE A 88 12.10 2.57 -0.97
C ILE A 88 12.10 3.21 0.41
N ALA A 89 10.91 3.53 0.92
CA ALA A 89 10.76 4.05 2.28
C ALA A 89 10.99 2.92 3.31
N ALA A 90 11.16 3.29 4.59
CA ALA A 90 11.46 2.34 5.65
C ALA A 90 10.37 1.27 5.85
N ASP A 91 9.14 1.57 5.42
CA ASP A 91 7.99 0.67 5.41
C ASP A 91 7.92 -0.25 4.17
N GLY A 92 8.91 -0.18 3.28
CA GLY A 92 8.93 -0.91 2.00
C GLY A 92 8.27 -0.17 0.84
N THR A 93 7.56 0.93 1.09
CA THR A 93 6.80 1.62 0.04
C THR A 93 7.73 2.25 -1.01
N ALA A 94 7.48 1.95 -2.28
CA ALA A 94 8.13 2.61 -3.41
C ALA A 94 7.55 4.02 -3.66
N VAL A 95 8.39 5.03 -3.50
CA VAL A 95 8.04 6.44 -3.72
C VAL A 95 8.77 6.96 -4.96
N ASN A 96 8.03 7.44 -5.94
CA ASN A 96 8.61 8.15 -7.09
C ASN A 96 9.00 9.57 -6.66
N LEU A 97 10.26 9.95 -6.88
CA LEU A 97 10.79 11.24 -6.44
C LEU A 97 10.49 12.37 -7.42
N GLY A 98 10.10 12.06 -8.67
CA GLY A 98 9.88 13.05 -9.70
C GLY A 98 11.10 13.97 -9.90
N ALA A 99 10.85 15.28 -9.97
CA ALA A 99 11.92 16.28 -10.10
C ALA A 99 12.74 16.49 -8.80
N SER A 100 12.25 16.01 -7.66
CA SER A 100 12.93 16.18 -6.39
C SER A 100 14.23 15.36 -6.38
N THR A 101 15.32 16.01 -5.95
CA THR A 101 16.67 15.43 -5.85
C THR A 101 17.22 15.50 -4.41
N PRO A 102 16.50 15.02 -3.38
CA PRO A 102 17.03 15.08 -2.02
C PRO A 102 18.04 13.96 -1.71
N ALA A 103 18.31 13.01 -2.61
CA ALA A 103 19.21 11.88 -2.37
C ALA A 103 20.33 11.79 -3.42
N ASP A 104 21.52 11.39 -3.00
CA ASP A 104 22.67 11.12 -3.88
C ASP A 104 22.45 9.83 -4.70
N THR A 105 21.74 8.86 -4.11
CA THR A 105 21.40 7.57 -4.71
C THR A 105 19.89 7.38 -4.79
N CYS A 106 19.46 6.74 -5.88
CA CYS A 106 18.09 6.43 -6.22
C CYS A 106 18.03 4.98 -6.69
N ARG A 107 16.81 4.43 -6.71
CA ARG A 107 16.51 3.19 -7.41
C ARG A 107 15.80 3.46 -8.72
N VAL A 108 15.79 2.44 -9.56
CA VAL A 108 15.12 2.45 -10.86
C VAL A 108 14.16 1.27 -10.94
N SER A 109 13.06 1.46 -11.67
CA SER A 109 12.18 0.36 -12.01
C SER A 109 12.91 -0.63 -12.90
N HIS A 110 12.76 -1.92 -12.63
CA HIS A 110 13.26 -2.97 -13.49
C HIS A 110 12.69 -2.84 -14.91
N PHE A 111 11.43 -2.39 -15.06
CA PHE A 111 10.81 -2.21 -16.38
C PHE A 111 11.52 -1.16 -17.25
N ASP A 112 12.20 -0.18 -16.64
CA ASP A 112 12.90 0.87 -17.37
C ASP A 112 14.24 0.41 -17.95
N VAL A 113 14.84 -0.63 -17.37
CA VAL A 113 16.16 -1.16 -17.75
C VAL A 113 16.09 -2.57 -18.32
N CYS A 114 14.92 -3.22 -18.25
CA CYS A 114 14.74 -4.59 -18.72
C CYS A 114 15.06 -4.70 -20.21
N GLY A 115 16.07 -5.51 -20.54
CA GLY A 115 16.54 -5.72 -21.91
C GLY A 115 17.61 -4.73 -22.37
N GLN A 116 18.01 -3.77 -21.52
CA GLN A 116 19.24 -3.01 -21.73
C GLN A 116 20.41 -3.86 -21.22
N THR A 117 21.27 -4.31 -22.14
CA THR A 117 22.48 -5.05 -21.79
C THR A 117 23.42 -4.12 -20.99
N GLY A 118 23.76 -4.48 -19.75
CA GLY A 118 24.79 -3.80 -18.97
C GLY A 118 24.32 -2.83 -17.86
N PHE A 119 23.03 -2.79 -17.50
CA PHE A 119 22.64 -2.11 -16.27
C PHE A 119 23.05 -2.98 -15.07
N PRO A 120 23.92 -2.51 -14.16
CA PRO A 120 24.40 -3.34 -13.07
C PRO A 120 23.21 -3.73 -12.18
N ALA A 121 22.96 -5.03 -12.05
CA ALA A 121 22.20 -5.55 -10.93
C ALA A 121 23.05 -5.24 -9.69
N GLY A 122 22.72 -4.17 -8.97
CA GLY A 122 23.48 -3.80 -7.78
C GLY A 122 23.43 -4.96 -6.80
N ALA A 123 24.60 -5.33 -6.26
CA ALA A 123 24.77 -6.48 -5.40
C ALA A 123 23.72 -6.47 -4.28
N ALA A 124 22.91 -7.53 -4.23
CA ALA A 124 22.06 -7.79 -3.09
C ALA A 124 22.97 -8.10 -1.89
N THR A 125 23.13 -7.16 -0.98
CA THR A 125 23.82 -7.42 0.29
C THR A 125 22.89 -8.30 1.13
N ALA A 126 23.19 -9.60 1.18
CA ALA A 126 22.59 -10.52 2.15
C ALA A 126 23.18 -10.22 3.54
N VAL A 127 22.30 -10.07 4.54
CA VAL A 127 22.65 -10.08 5.97
C VAL A 127 22.48 -11.49 6.49
#